data_AF-A0ABD5VVL2-F1
#
_entry.id   AF-A0ABD5VVL2-F1
#
_cell.length_a   1.000
_cell.length_b   1.000
_cell.length_c   1.000
_cell.angle_alpha   90.00
_cell.angle_beta   90.00
_cell.angle_gamma   90.00
#
_symmetry.space_group_name_H-M   'P 1'
#
loop_
_entity.id
_entity.type
_entity.pdbx_description
1 polymer ?
#
loop_
_entity_poly.entity_id
_entity_poly.type
_entity_poly.pdbx_seq_one_letter_code
_entity_poly.pdbx_strand_id
1 'polypeptide(L)' 'MGPLDSFGALASSIIAAIVMLAFAILSLFVTVFIVDAAAGIGGLEPSDDFVVLGASLLAAAAIVAGGGLSTVE' A
#
# COMPACT_ATOMS: atom_id res chain seq x y z
N MET A 1 -18.94 -9.48 -28.59
CA MET A 1 -18.21 -9.97 -27.40
C MET A 1 -17.97 -11.45 -27.58
N GLY A 2 -17.01 -11.77 -28.44
CA GLY A 2 -16.59 -13.14 -28.64
C GLY A 2 -15.76 -13.61 -27.44
N PRO A 3 -15.59 -14.93 -27.25
CA PRO A 3 -14.78 -15.47 -26.15
C PRO A 3 -13.35 -14.89 -26.12
N LEU A 4 -12.80 -14.53 -27.29
CA LEU A 4 -11.49 -13.88 -27.44
C LEU A 4 -11.42 -12.49 -26.79
N ASP A 5 -12.53 -11.75 -26.76
CA ASP A 5 -12.61 -10.45 -26.09
C ASP A 5 -12.56 -10.62 -24.55
N SER A 6 -13.22 -11.67 -24.04
CA SER A 6 -13.22 -12.01 -22.61
C SER A 6 -11.85 -12.49 -22.11
N PHE A 7 -11.12 -13.26 -22.92
CA PHE A 7 -9.73 -13.63 -22.61
C PHE A 7 -8.80 -12.41 -22.62
N GLY A 8 -9.00 -11.47 -23.55
CA GLY A 8 -8.28 -10.19 -23.55
C GLY A 8 -8.55 -9.37 -22.28
N ALA A 9 -9.80 -9.27 -21.86
CA ALA A 9 -10.18 -8.59 -20.63
C ALA A 9 -9.56 -9.26 -19.39
N LEU A 10 -9.54 -10.59 -19.31
CA LEU A 10 -8.91 -11.33 -18.22
C LEU A 10 -7.40 -11.12 -18.17
N ALA A 11 -6.71 -11.21 -19.32
CA ALA A 11 -5.27 -10.95 -19.38
C ALA A 11 -4.95 -9.52 -18.92
N SER A 12 -5.76 -8.54 -19.33
CA SER A 12 -5.58 -7.14 -18.93
C SER A 12 -5.78 -6.92 -17.43
N SER A 13 -6.77 -7.58 -16.81
CA SER A 13 -7.04 -7.43 -15.37
C SER A 13 -5.95 -8.05 -14.51
N ILE A 14 -5.39 -9.19 -14.93
CA ILE A 14 -4.25 -9.82 -14.26
C ILE A 14 -3.03 -8.91 -14.29
N ILE A 15 -2.70 -8.34 -15.47
CA ILE A 15 -1.57 -7.42 -15.61
C ILE A 15 -1.79 -6.18 -14.72
N ALA A 16 -3.00 -5.61 -14.73
CA ALA A 16 -3.32 -4.46 -13.87
C ALA A 16 -3.18 -4.80 -12.37
N ALA A 17 -3.66 -5.97 -11.94
CA ALA A 17 -3.52 -6.43 -10.56
C ALA A 17 -2.06 -6.60 -10.15
N ILE A 18 -1.20 -7.15 -11.03
CA ILE A 18 0.24 -7.31 -10.77
C ILE A 18 0.91 -5.94 -10.63
N VAL A 19 0.59 -4.98 -11.48
CA VAL A 19 1.14 -3.61 -11.41
C VAL A 19 0.71 -2.92 -10.12
N MET A 20 -0.57 -3.03 -9.74
CA MET A 20 -1.08 -2.51 -8.48
C MET A 20 -0.41 -3.16 -7.26
N LEU A 21 -0.19 -4.47 -7.30
CA LEU A 21 0.54 -5.18 -6.25
C LEU A 21 1.99 -4.70 -6.13
N ALA A 22 2.68 -4.50 -7.25
CA ALA A 22 4.03 -3.96 -7.23
C ALA A 22 4.09 -2.57 -6.58
N PHE A 23 3.17 -1.66 -6.97
CA PHE A 23 3.06 -0.35 -6.34
C PHE A 23 2.74 -0.43 -4.84
N ALA A 24 1.87 -1.35 -4.43
CA ALA A 24 1.54 -1.56 -3.02
C ALA A 24 2.77 -2.03 -2.21
N ILE A 25 3.57 -2.96 -2.75
CA ILE A 25 4.79 -3.44 -2.10
C ILE A 25 5.81 -2.31 -1.96
N LEU A 26 6.03 -1.53 -3.02
CA LEU A 26 6.92 -0.37 -2.97
C LEU A 26 6.44 0.67 -1.94
N SER A 27 5.13 0.93 -1.89
CA SER A 27 4.52 1.83 -0.89
C SER A 27 4.78 1.35 0.54
N LEU A 28 4.67 0.05 0.80
CA LEU A 28 4.93 -0.54 2.12
C LEU A 28 6.39 -0.32 2.55
N PHE A 29 7.33 -0.56 1.64
CA PHE A 29 8.76 -0.36 1.91
C PHE A 29 9.08 1.09 2.31
N VAL A 30 8.56 2.06 1.54
CA VAL A 30 8.74 3.48 1.84
C VAL A 30 8.10 3.84 3.19
N THR A 31 6.94 3.27 3.51
CA THR A 31 6.25 3.54 4.78
C THR A 31 7.07 3.03 5.98
N VAL A 32 7.61 1.82 5.90
CA VAL A 32 8.50 1.26 6.94
C VAL A 32 9.74 2.14 7.13
N PHE A 33 10.36 2.57 6.03
CA PHE A 33 11.50 3.49 6.07
C PHE A 33 11.16 4.82 6.77
N ILE A 34 9.99 5.39 6.50
CA ILE A 34 9.54 6.63 7.14
C ILE A 34 9.38 6.43 8.66
N VAL A 35 8.80 5.30 9.08
CA VAL A 35 8.57 5.01 10.50
C VAL A 35 9.89 4.82 11.25
N ASP A 36 10.84 4.10 10.65
CA ASP A 36 12.18 3.91 11.22
C ASP A 36 12.93 5.24 11.39
N ALA A 37 12.97 6.06 10.33
CA ALA A 37 13.57 7.39 10.38
C ALA A 37 12.90 8.30 11.42
N ALA A 38 11.57 8.22 11.57
CA ALA A 38 10.84 8.97 12.59
C ALA A 38 11.20 8.53 14.02
N ALA A 39 11.39 7.23 14.25
CA ALA A 39 11.83 6.72 15.54
C ALA A 39 13.25 7.18 15.89
N GLY A 40 14.15 7.20 14.91
CA GLY A 40 15.50 7.72 15.07
C GLY A 40 15.54 9.20 15.47
N ILE A 41 14.65 10.03 14.93
CA ILE A 41 14.49 11.44 15.35
C ILE A 41 14.05 11.53 16.82
N GLY A 42 13.25 10.58 17.29
CA GLY A 42 12.81 10.47 18.69
C GLY A 42 13.87 9.93 19.66
N GLY A 43 15.05 9.55 19.18
CA GLY A 43 16.09 8.91 20.00
C GLY A 43 15.69 7.51 20.48
N LEU A 44 14.79 6.85 19.75
CA LEU A 44 14.33 5.48 20.05
C LEU A 44 15.08 4.49 19.16
N GLU A 45 15.42 3.33 19.72
CA GLU A 45 15.87 2.14 18.98
C GLU A 45 14.76 1.08 19.05
N PRO A 46 13.70 1.21 18.21
CA PRO A 46 12.65 0.20 18.14
C PRO A 46 13.19 -1.07 17.49
N SER A 47 12.70 -2.23 17.92
CA SER A 47 12.91 -3.46 17.16
C SER A 47 12.15 -3.39 15.83
N ASP A 48 12.67 -4.08 14.81
CA ASP A 48 12.08 -4.11 13.47
C ASP A 48 10.57 -4.47 13.48
N ASP A 49 10.15 -5.35 14.39
CA ASP A 49 8.75 -5.74 14.58
C ASP A 49 7.83 -4.54 14.88
N PHE A 50 8.29 -3.58 15.70
CA PHE A 50 7.52 -2.38 16.03
C PHE A 50 7.49 -1.38 14.88
N VAL A 51 8.55 -1.30 14.08
CA VAL A 51 8.60 -0.45 12.89
C VAL A 51 7.59 -0.94 11.85
N VAL A 52 7.57 -2.24 11.57
CA VAL A 52 6.62 -2.85 10.62
C VAL A 52 5.18 -2.72 11.13
N LEU A 53 4.95 -2.94 12.43
CA LEU A 53 3.63 -2.77 13.04
C LEU A 53 3.15 -1.31 12.94
N GLY A 54 3.99 -0.34 13.28
CA GLY A 54 3.70 1.10 13.15
C GLY A 54 3.42 1.51 11.70
N ALA A 55 4.20 1.02 10.76
CA ALA A 55 4.01 1.27 9.33
C ALA A 55 2.69 0.67 8.82
N SER A 56 2.32 -0.53 9.26
CA SER A 56 1.05 -1.16 8.89
C SER A 56 -0.16 -0.38 9.42
N LEU A 57 -0.06 0.15 10.64
CA LEU A 57 -1.11 0.97 11.25
C LEU A 57 -1.24 2.32 10.54
N LEU A 58 -0.12 2.96 10.19
CA LEU A 58 -0.10 4.19 9.40
C LEU A 58 -0.73 3.98 8.02
N ALA A 59 -0.39 2.88 7.34
CA ALA A 59 -0.97 2.51 6.06
C ALA A 59 -2.49 2.29 6.18
N ALA A 60 -2.95 1.58 7.21
CA ALA A 60 -4.39 1.41 7.47
C ALA A 60 -5.10 2.74 7.72
N ALA A 61 -4.51 3.63 8.52
CA ALA A 61 -5.06 4.96 8.78
C ALA A 61 -5.11 5.83 7.51
N ALA A 62 -4.08 5.78 6.66
CA ALA A 62 -4.04 6.50 5.39
C ALA A 62 -5.12 5.99 4.41
N ILE A 63 -5.37 4.67 4.37
CA ILE A 63 -6.45 4.08 3.56
C ILE A 63 -7.82 4.57 4.04
N VAL A 64 -8.06 4.59 5.36
CA VAL A 64 -9.34 5.08 5.91
C VAL A 64 -9.51 6.59 5.64
N ALA A 65 -8.46 7.39 5.86
CA ALA A 65 -8.49 8.82 5.63
C ALA A 65 -8.68 9.19 4.15
N GLY A 66 -7.99 8.49 3.24
CA GLY A 66 -8.10 8.72 1.79
C GLY A 66 -9.36 8.12 1.17
N GLY A 67 -9.81 6.95 1.65
CA GLY A 67 -10.99 6.25 1.14
C GLY A 67 -12.33 6.86 1.57
N GLY A 68 -12.36 7.61 2.67
CA GLY A 68 -13.57 8.30 3.16
C GLY A 68 -13.84 9.67 2.52
N LEU A 69 -12.85 10.28 1.85
CA LEU A 69 -13.00 11.62 1.26
C LEU A 69 -13.77 11.61 -0.07
N SER A 70 -13.98 10.44 -0.69
CA SER A 70 -14.69 10.30 -1.97
C SER A 70 -16.22 10.26 -1.86
N THR A 71 -16.79 10.43 -0.66
CA THR A 71 -18.25 10.54 -0.43
C THR A 71 -18.73 11.97 -0.15
N VAL A 72 -17.87 12.96 -0.35
CA VAL A 72 -18.27 14.37 -0.41
C VAL A 72 -18.35 14.78 -1.89
N GLU A 73 -19.33 14.23 -2.60
CA GLU A 73 -20.13 14.83 -3.70
C GLU A 73 -21.38 13.96 -3.93
#